data_AF-A0A3D5ZIC3-F1
#
_entry.id   AF-A0A3D5ZIC3-F1
#
_cell.length_a   1.000
_cell.length_b   1.000
_cell.length_c   1.000
_cell.angle_alpha   90.00
_cell.angle_beta   90.00
_cell.angle_gamma   90.00
#
_symmetry.space_group_name_H-M   'P 1'
#
loop_
_entity.id
_entity.type
_entity.pdbx_description
1 polymer ?
#
loop_
_entity_poly.entity_id
_entity_poly.type
_entity_poly.pdbx_seq_one_letter_code
_entity_poly.pdbx_strand_id
1 'polypeptide(L)'
;GLRDVATLAELLQRQIKAGQQVAGRALLDDYDRWRRQDCMVLGAVTHGVNGLFSNDVAPVRMARDLGLGLVNRVKPLKQLFMRHAGGDMGDLPPLMRGQWIMPTQLTD
;
A
#
# COMPACT_ATOMS: atom_id res chain seq x y z
N GLY A 1 -8.19 3.03 -0.99
CA GLY A 1 -9.29 3.13 0.01
C GLY A 1 -8.77 2.71 1.37
N LEU A 2 -9.28 3.28 2.48
CA LEU A 2 -8.74 3.16 3.85
C LEU A 2 -7.28 3.60 4.06
N ARG A 3 -6.27 3.00 3.41
CA ARG A 3 -4.87 3.45 3.48
C ARG A 3 -4.70 4.89 3.01
N ASP A 4 -5.41 5.22 1.94
CA ASP A 4 -5.47 6.56 1.36
C ASP A 4 -6.08 7.59 2.34
N VAL A 5 -7.18 7.21 3.02
CA VAL A 5 -7.84 8.05 4.03
C VAL A 5 -6.93 8.23 5.26
N ALA A 6 -6.26 7.16 5.69
CA ALA A 6 -5.32 7.20 6.80
C ALA A 6 -4.09 8.06 6.50
N THR A 7 -3.56 7.97 5.27
CA THR A 7 -2.43 8.79 4.79
C THR A 7 -2.84 10.26 4.72
N LEU A 8 -4.03 10.56 4.19
CA LEU A 8 -4.55 11.93 4.13
C LEU A 8 -4.77 12.51 5.54
N ALA A 9 -5.35 11.75 6.46
CA ALA A 9 -5.55 12.19 7.84
C ALA A 9 -4.21 12.48 8.56
N GLU A 10 -3.18 11.66 8.31
CA GLU A 10 -1.84 11.89 8.87
C GLU A 10 -1.19 13.16 8.29
N LEU A 11 -1.28 13.37 6.97
CA LEU A 11 -0.74 14.58 6.32
C LEU A 11 -1.43 15.85 6.84
N LEU A 12 -2.76 15.82 6.97
CA LEU A 12 -3.54 16.92 7.54
C LEU A 12 -3.10 17.23 8.97
N GLN A 13 -2.93 16.20 9.80
CA GLN A 13 -2.49 16.38 11.18
C GLN A 13 -1.08 16.97 11.28
N ARG A 14 -0.14 16.53 10.43
CA ARG A 14 1.22 17.08 10.40
C ARG A 14 1.21 18.58 10.09
N GLN A 15 0.37 19.02 9.14
CA GLN A 15 0.26 20.45 8.80
C GLN A 15 -0.41 21.27 9.90
N ILE A 16 -1.45 20.73 10.55
CA ILE A 16 -2.08 21.37 11.71
C ILE A 16 -1.04 21.58 12.83
N LYS A 17 -0.23 20.56 13.14
CA LYS A 17 0.85 20.67 14.15
C LYS A 17 1.94 21.66 13.78
N ALA A 18 2.21 21.84 12.48
CA ALA A 18 3.20 22.79 11.98
C ALA A 18 2.68 24.24 11.89
N GLY A 19 1.40 24.50 12.24
CA GLY A 19 0.78 25.81 12.07
C GLY A 19 0.63 26.23 10.61
N GLN A 20 0.71 25.27 9.67
CA GLN A 20 0.59 25.52 8.24
C GLN A 20 -0.87 25.51 7.79
N GLN A 21 -1.17 26.19 6.69
CA GLN A 21 -2.54 26.21 6.14
C GLN A 21 -2.98 24.81 5.72
N VAL A 22 -4.01 24.32 6.42
CA VAL A 22 -4.69 23.07 6.11
C VAL A 22 -5.31 23.20 4.71
N ALA A 23 -4.85 22.38 3.76
CA ALA A 23 -5.17 22.41 2.32
C ALA A 23 -4.34 23.38 1.44
N GLY A 24 -3.14 23.77 1.87
CA GLY A 24 -2.17 24.43 0.99
C GLY A 24 -1.71 23.55 -0.18
N ARG A 25 -1.26 24.16 -1.28
CA ARG A 25 -0.75 23.49 -2.50
C ARG A 25 0.26 22.37 -2.19
N ALA A 26 1.13 22.58 -1.20
CA ALA A 26 2.12 21.61 -0.78
C ALA A 26 1.53 20.28 -0.26
N LEU A 27 0.39 20.31 0.45
CA LEU A 27 -0.31 19.10 0.89
C LEU A 27 -0.78 18.27 -0.31
N LEU A 28 -1.36 18.95 -1.30
CA LEU A 28 -1.90 18.32 -2.50
C LEU A 28 -0.80 17.76 -3.39
N ASP A 29 0.33 18.46 -3.52
CA ASP A 29 1.47 17.98 -4.31
C ASP A 29 2.11 16.73 -3.68
N ASP A 30 2.22 16.68 -2.35
CA ASP A 30 2.73 15.50 -1.63
C ASP A 30 1.77 14.32 -1.73
N TYR A 31 0.47 14.58 -1.60
CA TYR A 31 -0.56 13.57 -1.74
C TYR A 31 -0.64 13.02 -3.18
N ASP A 32 -0.61 13.89 -4.19
CA ASP A 32 -0.67 13.50 -5.60
C ASP A 32 0.57 12.69 -6.00
N ARG A 33 1.76 13.06 -5.50
CA ARG A 33 2.99 12.29 -5.71
C ARG A 33 2.89 10.89 -5.11
N TRP A 34 2.42 10.77 -3.87
CA TRP A 34 2.21 9.48 -3.22
C TRP A 34 1.21 8.62 -4.00
N ARG A 35 0.07 9.21 -4.38
CA ARG A 35 -1.01 8.52 -5.09
C ARG A 35 -0.59 8.04 -6.47
N ARG A 36 0.16 8.85 -7.22
CA ARG A 36 0.70 8.46 -8.54
C ARG A 36 1.61 7.24 -8.44
N GLN A 37 2.48 7.19 -7.43
CA GLN A 37 3.36 6.05 -7.21
C GLN A 37 2.55 4.79 -6.87
N ASP A 38 1.58 4.90 -5.96
CA ASP A 38 0.71 3.79 -5.57
C ASP A 38 -0.12 3.26 -6.76
N CYS A 39 -0.73 4.16 -7.55
CA CYS A 39 -1.48 3.79 -8.75
C CYS A 39 -0.59 3.12 -9.82
N MET A 40 0.64 3.58 -10.02
CA MET A 40 1.57 2.95 -10.96
C MET A 40 1.96 1.53 -10.53
N VAL A 41 2.26 1.34 -9.24
CA VAL A 41 2.59 0.02 -8.69
C VAL A 41 1.39 -0.91 -8.82
N LEU A 42 0.20 -0.45 -8.42
CA LEU A 42 -1.02 -1.25 -8.53
C LEU A 42 -1.30 -1.65 -9.97
N GLY A 43 -1.21 -0.70 -10.92
CA GLY A 43 -1.40 -0.98 -12.35
C GLY A 43 -0.39 -1.99 -12.89
N ALA A 44 0.88 -1.86 -12.53
CA ALA A 44 1.93 -2.80 -12.93
C ALA A 44 1.68 -4.21 -12.36
N VAL A 45 1.31 -4.31 -11.07
CA VAL A 45 0.98 -5.59 -10.42
C VAL A 45 -0.23 -6.23 -11.09
N THR A 46 -1.31 -5.48 -11.30
CA THR A 46 -2.53 -5.98 -11.95
C THR A 46 -2.23 -6.47 -13.36
N HIS A 47 -1.49 -5.71 -14.17
CA HIS A 47 -1.11 -6.15 -15.50
C HIS A 47 -0.16 -7.35 -15.48
N GLY A 48 0.78 -7.41 -14.54
CA GLY A 48 1.68 -8.55 -14.37
C GLY A 48 0.93 -9.84 -14.02
N VAL A 49 0.00 -9.78 -13.06
CA VAL A 49 -0.85 -10.93 -12.69
C VAL A 49 -1.75 -11.32 -13.85
N ASN A 50 -2.40 -10.35 -14.51
CA ASN A 50 -3.24 -10.62 -15.67
C ASN A 50 -2.42 -11.28 -16.80
N GLY A 51 -1.22 -10.78 -17.11
CA GLY A 51 -0.34 -11.37 -18.12
C GLY A 51 0.14 -12.79 -17.76
N LEU A 52 0.42 -13.05 -16.47
CA LEU A 52 0.86 -14.36 -15.98
C LEU A 52 -0.25 -15.43 -16.04
N PHE A 53 -1.51 -15.03 -15.87
CA PHE A 53 -2.64 -15.97 -15.82
C PHE A 53 -3.48 -16.02 -17.10
N SER A 54 -3.57 -14.93 -17.86
CA SER A 54 -4.34 -14.85 -19.11
C SER A 54 -3.57 -15.29 -20.36
N ASN A 55 -2.31 -15.70 -20.22
CA ASN A 55 -1.46 -16.11 -21.35
C ASN A 55 -1.03 -17.58 -21.24
N ASP A 56 -1.14 -18.32 -22.34
CA ASP A 56 -0.89 -19.76 -22.43
C ASP A 56 0.45 -20.14 -23.07
N VAL A 57 1.32 -19.15 -23.35
CA VAL A 57 2.65 -19.46 -23.89
C VAL A 57 3.45 -20.34 -22.94
N ALA A 58 4.07 -21.40 -23.49
CA ALA A 58 4.77 -22.44 -22.76
C ALA A 58 5.75 -21.95 -21.67
N PRO A 59 6.61 -20.93 -21.89
CA PRO A 59 7.52 -20.45 -20.84
C PRO A 59 6.81 -19.76 -19.67
N VAL A 60 5.73 -19.01 -19.92
CA VAL A 60 4.96 -18.32 -18.86
C VAL A 60 4.17 -19.34 -18.03
N ARG A 61 3.57 -20.34 -18.69
CA ARG A 61 2.91 -21.46 -18.03
C ARG A 61 3.87 -22.22 -17.11
N MET A 62 5.06 -22.55 -17.62
CA MET A 62 6.08 -23.28 -16.85
C MET A 62 6.55 -22.46 -15.64
N ALA A 63 6.79 -21.16 -15.80
CA ALA A 63 7.16 -20.27 -14.71
C ALA A 63 6.04 -20.18 -13.64
N ARG A 64 4.78 -20.09 -14.06
CA ARG A 64 3.61 -20.08 -13.16
C ARG A 64 3.51 -21.38 -12.36
N ASP A 65 3.62 -22.52 -13.03
CA ASP A 65 3.46 -23.84 -12.40
C ASP A 65 4.61 -24.12 -11.41
N LEU A 66 5.84 -23.75 -11.78
CA LEU A 66 7.00 -23.81 -10.88
C LEU A 66 6.84 -22.88 -9.67
N GLY A 67 6.38 -21.64 -9.88
CA GLY A 67 6.15 -20.67 -8.83
C GLY A 67 5.08 -21.12 -7.82
N LEU A 68 3.92 -21.58 -8.31
CA LEU A 68 2.85 -22.10 -7.46
C LEU A 68 3.26 -23.40 -6.74
N GLY A 69 4.01 -24.28 -7.42
CA GLY A 69 4.55 -25.49 -6.83
C GLY A 69 5.52 -25.20 -5.68
N LEU A 70 6.40 -24.20 -5.85
CA LEU A 70 7.35 -23.77 -4.82
C LEU A 70 6.65 -23.16 -3.60
N VAL A 71 5.70 -22.25 -3.82
CA VAL A 71 4.91 -21.63 -2.73
C VAL A 71 4.12 -22.69 -1.95
N ASN A 72 3.53 -23.67 -2.64
CA ASN A 72 2.78 -24.73 -1.97
C ASN A 72 3.65 -25.72 -1.19
N ARG A 73 4.89 -25.98 -1.63
CA ARG A 73 5.83 -26.87 -0.91
C ARG A 73 6.49 -26.19 0.29
N VAL A 74 6.74 -24.88 0.22
CA VAL A 74 7.50 -24.16 1.24
C VAL A 74 6.55 -23.38 2.15
N LYS A 75 6.14 -23.98 3.28
CA LYS A 75 5.29 -23.35 4.31
C LYS A 75 5.69 -21.91 4.70
N PRO A 76 6.97 -21.58 4.99
CA PRO A 76 7.34 -20.21 5.34
C PRO A 76 7.18 -19.23 4.17
N LEU A 77 7.39 -19.69 2.94
CA LEU A 77 7.15 -18.89 1.74
C LEU A 77 5.66 -18.60 1.58
N LYS A 78 4.81 -19.63 1.73
CA LYS A 78 3.35 -19.47 1.76
C LYS A 78 2.88 -18.48 2.83
N GLN A 79 3.43 -18.58 4.04
CA GLN A 79 3.11 -17.64 5.13
C GLN A 79 3.57 -16.22 4.81
N LEU A 80 4.74 -16.04 4.20
CA LEU A 80 5.23 -14.74 3.76
C LEU A 80 4.29 -14.11 2.72
N PHE A 81 3.88 -14.88 1.70
CA PHE A 81 2.92 -14.42 0.68
C PHE A 81 1.57 -14.05 1.28
N MET A 82 1.03 -14.86 2.21
CA MET A 82 -0.24 -14.56 2.88
C MET A 82 -0.14 -13.27 3.71
N ARG A 83 0.96 -13.06 4.44
CA ARG A 83 1.18 -11.81 5.21
C ARG A 83 1.35 -10.59 4.28
N HIS A 84 2.00 -10.76 3.13
CA HIS A 84 2.16 -9.70 2.15
C HIS A 84 0.81 -9.31 1.51
N ALA A 85 0.01 -10.29 1.11
CA ALA A 85 -1.31 -10.09 0.53
C ALA A 85 -2.34 -9.57 1.54
N GLY A 86 -2.19 -9.91 2.83
CA GLY A 86 -3.03 -9.42 3.92
C GLY A 86 -2.85 -7.93 4.26
N GLY A 87 -1.84 -7.27 3.69
CA GLY A 87 -1.56 -5.85 3.95
C GLY A 87 -0.74 -5.58 5.22
N ASP A 88 -0.21 -6.63 5.86
CA ASP A 88 0.60 -6.52 7.09
C ASP A 88 2.06 -6.08 6.83
N MET A 89 2.46 -5.94 5.57
CA MET A 89 3.84 -5.57 5.19
C MET A 89 3.89 -4.24 4.42
N GLY A 90 4.51 -3.23 5.05
CA GLY A 90 4.77 -1.90 4.49
C GLY A 90 4.86 -0.83 5.58
N ASP A 91 5.13 0.42 5.19
CA ASP A 91 4.95 1.56 6.09
C ASP A 91 3.45 1.89 6.15
N LEU A 92 2.77 1.34 7.16
CA LEU A 92 1.35 1.58 7.40
C LEU A 92 1.19 2.88 8.20
N PRO A 93 0.28 3.78 7.78
CA PRO A 93 -0.06 4.96 8.56
C PRO A 93 -0.45 4.57 9.99
N PRO A 94 -0.12 5.38 11.02
CA PRO A 94 -0.43 5.10 12.42
C PRO A 94 -1.90 4.71 12.67
N LEU A 95 -2.84 5.33 11.96
CA LEU A 95 -4.27 5.02 12.03
C LEU A 95 -4.60 3.56 11.67
N MET A 96 -3.89 2.97 10.69
CA MET A 96 -4.07 1.56 10.32
C MET A 96 -3.42 0.60 11.33
N ARG A 97 -2.51 1.09 12.17
CA ARG A 97 -1.87 0.33 13.26
C ARG A 97 -2.63 0.46 14.59
N GLY A 98 -3.82 1.07 14.59
CA GLY A 98 -4.57 1.38 15.81
C GLY A 98 -3.93 2.47 16.68
N GLN A 99 -2.93 3.18 16.16
CA GLN A 99 -2.26 4.28 16.83
C GLN A 99 -2.95 5.58 16.42
N TRP A 100 -4.01 5.95 17.14
CA TRP A 100 -4.62 7.26 16.98
C TRP A 100 -3.68 8.32 17.57
N ILE A 101 -3.17 9.20 16.73
CA ILE A 101 -2.43 10.36 17.20
C ILE A 101 -3.49 11.39 17.62
N MET A 102 -3.68 11.59 18.93
CA MET A 102 -4.53 12.68 19.41
C MET A 102 -3.89 14.05 19.09
N PRO A 103 -4.65 15.04 18.60
CA PRO A 103 -4.21 16.43 18.64
C PRO A 103 -4.21 16.87 20.10
N THR A 104 -3.03 17.07 20.69
CA THR A 104 -2.88 17.34 22.12
C THR A 104 -3.34 18.74 22.56
N GLN A 105 -4.05 19.53 21.75
CA GLN A 105 -4.38 20.93 22.08
C GLN A 105 -5.72 21.38 21.44
N LEU A 106 -6.84 20.89 21.97
CA LEU A 106 -8.17 21.47 21.68
C LEU A 106 -9.04 21.57 22.95
N THR A 107 -8.38 21.65 24.10
CA THR A 107 -8.94 22.01 25.40
C THR A 107 -8.05 23.08 25.98
N ASP A 108 -8.27 24.31 25.53
CA ASP A 108 -8.41 25.53 26.34
C ASP A 108 -8.85 26.68 25.43
#